data_AF-A0A1J0R967-F1
#
_entry.id   AF-A0A1J0R967-F1
#
_cell.length_a   1.000
_cell.length_b   1.000
_cell.length_c   1.000
_cell.angle_alpha   90.00
_cell.angle_beta   90.00
_cell.angle_gamma   90.00
#
_symmetry.space_group_name_H-M   'P 1'
#
loop_
_entity.id
_entity.type
_entity.pdbx_description
1 polymer ?
#
loop_
_entity_poly.entity_id
_entity_poly.type
_entity_poly.pdbx_seq_one_letter_code
_entity_poly.pdbx_strand_id
1 'polypeptide(L)'
;MIIYLFLAVLMGFCAVHTQAAEYPAAEAINTPCEADIYLEALEATLKQRLTSNAAAVKELSGQARLLHLASVATQDETKSCPLGAIAVAAAKKAAEITTSSQQRAHTFKLALTQIAKLRTELAAIATIAQLKLTMKANGHRRKDTSQATHSIIQADATTPLGCGTQHKATEGKINSLEPNPTKLLSLRIADATKTADGTADNVLELVMSGSCNKSPQNYETWSSAAASCVQGTITSLSPTITQSGLKETDRTEPIKSLQLYANPGTVGECNSAYSAATENDKPAEYAAKAICNAMRTQPAAGKQLTLNGEALAA
;
A
#
# COMPACT_ATOMS: atom_id res chain seq x y z
N MET A 1 31.92 -38.69 55.93
CA MET A 1 31.56 -39.85 55.09
C MET A 1 30.82 -39.31 53.88
N ILE A 2 31.43 -39.46 52.69
CA ILE A 2 30.84 -39.42 51.33
C ILE A 2 30.27 -38.04 50.90
N ILE A 3 31.04 -37.19 50.20
CA ILE A 3 31.47 -37.20 48.77
C ILE A 3 30.41 -36.61 47.81
N TYR A 4 30.82 -35.50 47.18
CA TYR A 4 30.36 -34.82 45.96
C TYR A 4 29.46 -35.61 44.98
N LEU A 5 28.49 -34.91 44.38
CA LEU A 5 28.23 -35.06 42.94
C LEU A 5 27.76 -33.75 42.29
N PHE A 6 28.50 -33.36 41.27
CA PHE A 6 28.22 -32.32 40.28
C PHE A 6 26.87 -32.55 39.57
N LEU A 7 26.15 -31.47 39.29
CA LEU A 7 25.36 -31.34 38.05
C LEU A 7 25.20 -29.86 37.70
N ALA A 8 26.16 -29.39 36.92
CA ALA A 8 25.97 -28.29 35.99
C ALA A 8 25.06 -28.76 34.84
N VAL A 9 24.64 -27.79 34.01
CA VAL A 9 24.02 -27.93 32.68
C VAL A 9 22.49 -28.08 32.68
N LEU A 10 21.79 -26.95 32.64
CA LEU A 10 21.21 -26.40 31.40
C LEU A 10 20.45 -25.12 31.77
N MET A 11 21.17 -23.99 31.79
CA MET A 11 20.55 -22.71 31.47
C MET A 11 20.14 -22.79 30.00
N GLY A 12 18.98 -23.38 29.75
CA GLY A 12 18.25 -23.23 28.51
C GLY A 12 17.82 -21.78 28.41
N PHE A 13 18.73 -20.92 27.96
CA PHE A 13 18.36 -19.71 27.25
C PHE A 13 17.55 -20.17 26.03
N CYS A 14 16.25 -20.37 26.22
CA CYS A 14 15.30 -20.06 25.17
C CYS A 14 15.48 -18.57 24.91
N ALA A 15 16.45 -18.25 24.05
CA ALA A 15 16.39 -17.04 23.27
C ALA A 15 15.09 -17.17 22.47
N VAL A 16 13.98 -16.73 23.08
CA VAL A 16 12.78 -16.35 22.36
C VAL A 16 13.31 -15.32 21.38
N HIS A 17 13.56 -15.77 20.15
CA HIS A 17 13.74 -14.89 19.03
C HIS A 17 12.36 -14.27 18.84
N THR A 18 12.03 -13.28 19.66
CA THR A 18 10.97 -12.34 19.38
C THR A 18 11.41 -11.65 18.10
N GLN A 19 10.99 -12.22 16.97
CA GLN A 19 10.92 -11.51 15.69
C GLN A 19 10.33 -10.14 16.02
N ALA A 20 11.00 -9.06 15.61
CA ALA A 20 10.47 -7.74 15.96
C ALA A 20 9.06 -7.65 15.39
N ALA A 21 8.12 -7.21 16.24
CA ALA A 21 6.73 -7.04 15.81
C ALA A 21 6.69 -6.02 14.66
N GLU A 22 5.75 -6.25 13.73
CA GLU A 22 5.42 -5.27 12.70
C GLU A 22 5.09 -3.93 13.36
N TYR A 23 5.35 -2.83 12.64
CA TYR A 23 5.01 -1.52 13.19
C TYR A 23 3.49 -1.43 13.45
N PRO A 24 3.02 -0.94 14.62
CA PRO A 24 1.62 -1.05 15.02
C PRO A 24 0.61 -0.51 14.00
N ALA A 25 0.91 0.59 13.31
CA ALA A 25 0.03 1.12 12.26
C ALA A 25 -0.05 0.22 11.02
N ALA A 26 1.04 -0.48 10.67
CA ALA A 26 1.08 -1.42 9.56
C ALA A 26 0.40 -2.75 9.92
N GLU A 27 0.55 -3.19 11.17
CA GLU A 27 -0.13 -4.37 11.71
C GLU A 27 -1.65 -4.18 11.75
N ALA A 28 -2.10 -2.97 12.09
CA ALA A 28 -3.51 -2.62 12.22
C ALA A 28 -4.26 -2.47 10.87
N ILE A 29 -3.57 -2.53 9.73
CA ILE A 29 -4.21 -2.45 8.40
C ILE A 29 -5.09 -3.68 8.19
N ASN A 30 -6.40 -3.46 8.13
CA ASN A 30 -7.39 -4.50 7.89
C ASN A 30 -8.25 -4.24 6.66
N THR A 31 -8.30 -3.00 6.16
CA THR A 31 -9.12 -2.63 5.01
C THR A 31 -8.29 -2.11 3.82
N PRO A 32 -8.83 -2.16 2.58
CA PRO A 32 -8.16 -1.58 1.42
C PRO A 32 -7.81 -0.09 1.57
N CYS A 33 -8.66 0.68 2.26
CA CYS A 33 -8.41 2.10 2.45
C CYS A 33 -7.36 2.40 3.52
N GLU A 34 -7.23 1.58 4.55
CA GLU A 34 -6.09 1.69 5.47
C GLU A 34 -4.77 1.32 4.77
N ALA A 35 -4.80 0.35 3.87
CA ALA A 35 -3.65 0.05 3.02
C ALA A 35 -3.30 1.23 2.10
N ASP A 36 -4.30 1.92 1.51
CA ASP A 36 -4.06 3.12 0.68
C ASP A 36 -3.45 4.27 1.50
N ILE A 37 -3.92 4.50 2.73
CA ILE A 37 -3.33 5.47 3.68
C ILE A 37 -1.84 5.17 3.90
N TYR A 38 -1.49 3.90 4.15
CA TYR A 38 -0.10 3.53 4.40
C TYR A 38 0.76 3.70 3.14
N LEU A 39 0.22 3.34 1.96
CA LEU A 39 0.90 3.53 0.68
C LEU A 39 1.10 5.01 0.35
N GLU A 40 0.18 5.90 0.74
CA GLU A 40 0.33 7.34 0.60
C GLU A 40 1.51 7.87 1.44
N ALA A 41 1.62 7.43 2.70
CA ALA A 41 2.75 7.79 3.56
C ALA A 41 4.10 7.27 3.00
N LEU A 42 4.10 6.05 2.47
CA LEU A 42 5.26 5.47 1.79
C LEU A 42 5.62 6.27 0.52
N GLU A 43 4.64 6.65 -0.29
CA GLU A 43 4.81 7.49 -1.47
C GLU A 43 5.45 8.84 -1.10
N ALA A 44 4.94 9.51 -0.06
CA ALA A 44 5.48 10.76 0.43
C ALA A 44 6.95 10.62 0.89
N THR A 45 7.26 9.55 1.62
CA THR A 45 8.63 9.23 2.06
C THR A 45 9.57 9.04 0.87
N LEU A 46 9.16 8.29 -0.15
CA LEU A 46 9.97 8.04 -1.33
C LEU A 46 10.12 9.29 -2.21
N LYS A 47 9.08 10.13 -2.34
CA LYS A 47 9.16 11.44 -3.00
C LYS A 47 10.17 12.36 -2.31
N GLN A 48 10.16 12.41 -0.97
CA GLN A 48 11.14 13.20 -0.21
C GLN A 48 12.57 12.70 -0.46
N ARG A 49 12.78 11.37 -0.47
CA ARG A 49 14.10 10.78 -0.78
C ARG A 49 14.55 11.08 -2.21
N LEU A 50 13.65 11.02 -3.18
CA LEU A 50 13.93 11.38 -4.56
C LEU A 50 14.33 12.85 -4.70
N THR A 51 13.62 13.76 -4.04
CA THR A 51 13.94 15.19 -3.99
C THR A 51 15.29 15.44 -3.32
N SER A 52 15.56 14.80 -2.18
CA SER A 52 16.85 14.89 -1.48
C SER A 52 18.00 14.40 -2.36
N ASN A 53 17.80 13.28 -3.08
CA ASN A 53 18.79 12.73 -4.00
C ASN A 53 19.10 13.70 -5.16
N ALA A 54 18.10 14.40 -5.69
CA ALA A 54 18.29 15.42 -6.72
C ALA A 54 18.99 16.68 -6.17
N ALA A 55 18.66 17.11 -4.95
CA ALA A 55 19.30 18.25 -4.30
C ALA A 55 20.79 18.03 -4.08
N ALA A 56 21.20 16.83 -3.63
CA ALA A 56 22.59 16.48 -3.42
C ALA A 56 23.44 16.56 -4.71
N VAL A 57 22.89 16.11 -5.85
CA VAL A 57 23.56 16.24 -7.16
C VAL A 57 23.76 17.72 -7.52
N LYS A 58 22.72 18.53 -7.37
CA LYS A 58 22.78 19.96 -7.68
C LYS A 58 23.83 20.68 -6.82
N GLU A 59 23.92 20.35 -5.54
CA GLU A 59 24.90 20.92 -4.63
C GLU A 59 26.34 20.58 -5.06
N LEU A 60 26.63 19.31 -5.34
CA LEU A 60 27.96 18.85 -5.75
C LEU A 60 28.41 19.47 -7.08
N SER A 61 27.54 19.51 -8.09
CA SER A 61 27.83 20.17 -9.35
C SER A 61 28.03 21.69 -9.17
N GLY A 62 27.29 22.30 -8.24
CA GLY A 62 27.47 23.71 -7.85
C GLY A 62 28.84 23.99 -7.22
N GLN A 63 29.29 23.13 -6.30
CA GLN A 63 30.61 23.24 -5.68
C GLN A 63 31.75 23.12 -6.71
N ALA A 64 31.66 22.14 -7.62
CA ALA A 64 32.65 21.99 -8.70
C ALA A 64 32.73 23.24 -9.60
N ARG A 65 31.57 23.82 -9.94
CA ARG A 65 31.50 25.05 -10.73
C ARG A 65 32.10 26.25 -10.00
N LEU A 66 31.84 26.40 -8.70
CA LEU A 66 32.39 27.50 -7.89
C LEU A 66 33.93 27.43 -7.84
N LEU A 67 34.48 26.23 -7.65
CA LEU A 67 35.94 26.02 -7.65
C LEU A 67 36.56 26.39 -9.01
N HIS A 68 35.91 26.03 -10.11
CA HIS A 68 36.36 26.42 -11.45
C HIS A 68 36.30 27.94 -11.67
N LEU A 69 35.21 28.59 -11.25
CA LEU A 69 35.12 30.05 -11.35
C LEU A 69 36.20 30.73 -10.50
N ALA A 70 36.51 30.21 -9.31
CA ALA A 70 37.58 30.72 -8.47
C ALA A 70 38.96 30.56 -9.12
N SER A 71 39.23 29.43 -9.81
CA SER A 71 40.51 29.22 -10.50
C SER A 71 40.73 30.18 -11.67
N VAL A 72 39.65 30.56 -12.37
CA VAL A 72 39.70 31.51 -13.50
C VAL A 72 39.74 32.96 -13.01
N ALA A 73 39.08 33.27 -11.89
CA ALA A 73 39.00 34.63 -11.37
C ALA A 73 40.27 35.07 -10.62
N THR A 74 41.08 34.14 -10.12
CA THR A 74 42.34 34.49 -9.43
C THR A 74 43.40 34.97 -10.42
N GLN A 75 43.96 36.15 -10.16
CA GLN A 75 45.08 36.71 -10.92
C GLN A 75 46.44 36.18 -10.44
N ASP A 76 46.46 35.48 -9.30
CA ASP A 76 47.64 34.82 -8.75
C ASP A 76 47.81 33.45 -9.42
N GLU A 77 48.79 33.36 -10.33
CA GLU A 77 49.11 32.15 -11.09
C GLU A 77 49.45 30.96 -10.18
N THR A 78 50.05 31.23 -9.00
CA THR A 78 50.40 30.18 -8.03
C THR A 78 49.18 29.56 -7.35
N LYS A 79 48.03 30.27 -7.37
CA LYS A 79 46.74 29.79 -6.85
C LYS A 79 45.80 29.31 -7.95
N SER A 80 45.92 29.84 -9.17
CA SER A 80 45.09 29.45 -10.31
C SER A 80 45.24 27.97 -10.64
N CYS A 81 46.49 27.49 -10.75
CA CYS A 81 46.78 26.10 -11.07
C CYS A 81 46.21 25.09 -10.04
N PRO A 82 46.47 25.21 -8.72
CA PRO A 82 45.91 24.27 -7.74
C PRO A 82 44.39 24.36 -7.62
N LEU A 83 43.78 25.55 -7.74
CA LEU A 83 42.32 25.68 -7.77
C LEU A 83 41.71 25.02 -9.01
N GLY A 84 42.37 25.12 -10.17
CA GLY A 84 41.98 24.43 -11.39
C GLY A 84 42.03 22.91 -11.25
N ALA A 85 43.11 22.39 -10.66
CA ALA A 85 43.24 20.95 -10.37
C ALA A 85 42.14 20.46 -9.41
N ILE A 86 41.87 21.22 -8.35
CA ILE A 86 40.78 20.96 -7.40
C ILE A 86 39.42 20.97 -8.12
N ALA A 87 39.18 21.91 -9.03
CA ALA A 87 37.94 22.00 -9.80
C ALA A 87 37.74 20.79 -10.73
N VAL A 88 38.81 20.30 -11.37
CA VAL A 88 38.76 19.09 -12.20
C VAL A 88 38.44 17.86 -11.36
N ALA A 89 39.11 17.67 -10.22
CA ALA A 89 38.84 16.57 -9.31
C ALA A 89 37.39 16.62 -8.76
N ALA A 90 36.93 17.81 -8.39
CA ALA A 90 35.55 18.06 -7.97
C ALA A 90 34.53 17.70 -9.07
N ALA A 91 34.80 18.07 -10.32
CA ALA A 91 33.94 17.76 -11.46
C ALA A 91 33.88 16.25 -11.74
N LYS A 92 35.02 15.55 -11.69
CA LYS A 92 35.07 14.08 -11.84
C LYS A 92 34.23 13.37 -10.79
N LYS A 93 34.41 13.75 -9.52
CA LYS A 93 33.62 13.20 -8.39
C LYS A 93 32.13 13.54 -8.51
N ALA A 94 31.79 14.74 -8.95
CA ALA A 94 30.41 15.13 -9.21
C ALA A 94 29.78 14.28 -10.34
N ALA A 95 30.53 13.96 -11.39
CA ALA A 95 30.06 13.10 -12.48
C ALA A 95 29.81 11.66 -12.01
N GLU A 96 30.73 11.07 -11.24
CA GLU A 96 30.56 9.73 -10.63
C GLU A 96 29.32 9.67 -9.73
N ILE A 97 29.15 10.67 -8.88
CA ILE A 97 27.99 10.77 -8.00
C ILE A 97 26.70 10.96 -8.81
N THR A 98 26.74 11.72 -9.91
CA THR A 98 25.59 11.89 -10.81
C THR A 98 25.13 10.56 -11.38
N THR A 99 26.04 9.72 -11.89
CA THR A 99 25.69 8.38 -12.41
C THR A 99 25.05 7.50 -11.34
N SER A 100 25.67 7.42 -10.14
CA SER A 100 25.09 6.64 -9.04
C SER A 100 23.74 7.21 -8.56
N SER A 101 23.58 8.53 -8.59
CA SER A 101 22.34 9.21 -8.23
C SER A 101 21.21 8.96 -9.25
N GLN A 102 21.53 8.85 -10.54
CA GLN A 102 20.56 8.46 -11.57
C GLN A 102 20.04 7.05 -11.34
N GLN A 103 20.90 6.10 -10.96
CA GLN A 103 20.49 4.75 -10.59
C GLN A 103 19.56 4.76 -9.37
N ARG A 104 19.91 5.50 -8.30
CA ARG A 104 19.04 5.68 -7.12
C ARG A 104 17.70 6.31 -7.48
N ALA A 105 17.72 7.35 -8.32
CA ALA A 105 16.52 8.01 -8.80
C ALA A 105 15.62 7.05 -9.60
N HIS A 106 16.21 6.17 -10.41
CA HIS A 106 15.48 5.11 -11.10
C HIS A 106 14.82 4.15 -10.10
N THR A 107 15.54 3.70 -9.07
CA THR A 107 14.97 2.85 -8.00
C THR A 107 13.79 3.51 -7.29
N PHE A 108 13.90 4.79 -6.91
CA PHE A 108 12.80 5.52 -6.28
C PHE A 108 11.61 5.68 -7.22
N LYS A 109 11.84 6.06 -8.48
CA LYS A 109 10.77 6.23 -9.48
C LYS A 109 10.04 4.93 -9.77
N LEU A 110 10.77 3.81 -9.88
CA LEU A 110 10.17 2.51 -10.10
C LEU A 110 9.22 2.14 -8.95
N ALA A 111 9.66 2.30 -7.70
CA ALA A 111 8.80 2.05 -6.55
C ALA A 111 7.58 2.98 -6.50
N LEU A 112 7.75 4.27 -6.81
CA LEU A 112 6.64 5.22 -6.89
C LEU A 112 5.61 4.81 -7.95
N THR A 113 6.05 4.34 -9.11
CA THR A 113 5.15 3.80 -10.15
C THR A 113 4.38 2.58 -9.64
N GLN A 114 5.03 1.65 -8.96
CA GLN A 114 4.38 0.46 -8.41
C GLN A 114 3.39 0.81 -7.29
N ILE A 115 3.74 1.76 -6.41
CA ILE A 115 2.83 2.27 -5.38
C ILE A 115 1.58 2.87 -6.03
N ALA A 116 1.72 3.70 -7.07
CA ALA A 116 0.56 4.29 -7.75
C ALA A 116 -0.38 3.22 -8.34
N LYS A 117 0.16 2.12 -8.87
CA LYS A 117 -0.63 0.98 -9.35
C LYS A 117 -1.39 0.30 -8.21
N LEU A 118 -0.68 -0.05 -7.13
CA LEU A 118 -1.30 -0.68 -5.94
C LEU A 118 -2.39 0.20 -5.33
N ARG A 119 -2.17 1.51 -5.23
CA ARG A 119 -3.18 2.49 -4.77
C ARG A 119 -4.41 2.51 -5.66
N THR A 120 -4.23 2.44 -6.98
CA THR A 120 -5.34 2.35 -7.95
C THR A 120 -6.16 1.07 -7.75
N GLU A 121 -5.47 -0.07 -7.56
CA GLU A 121 -6.12 -1.37 -7.29
C GLU A 121 -6.91 -1.34 -5.98
N LEU A 122 -6.32 -0.82 -4.90
CA LEU A 122 -6.97 -0.67 -3.60
C LEU A 122 -8.20 0.25 -3.68
N ALA A 123 -8.09 1.38 -4.39
CA ALA A 123 -9.20 2.30 -4.59
C ALA A 123 -10.35 1.66 -5.38
N ALA A 124 -10.04 0.85 -6.41
CA ALA A 124 -11.05 0.11 -7.17
C ALA A 124 -11.77 -0.92 -6.29
N ILE A 125 -11.02 -1.67 -5.48
CA ILE A 125 -11.61 -2.67 -4.58
C ILE A 125 -12.41 -2.01 -3.47
N ALA A 126 -11.92 -0.93 -2.88
CA ALA A 126 -12.68 -0.14 -1.91
C ALA A 126 -14.00 0.39 -2.51
N THR A 127 -13.96 0.86 -3.76
CA THR A 127 -15.14 1.33 -4.49
C THR A 127 -16.19 0.23 -4.63
N ILE A 128 -15.77 -0.98 -5.03
CA ILE A 128 -16.67 -2.13 -5.12
C ILE A 128 -17.22 -2.51 -3.74
N ALA A 129 -16.35 -2.52 -2.72
CA ALA A 129 -16.71 -2.88 -1.35
C ALA A 129 -17.69 -1.92 -0.67
N GLN A 130 -17.67 -0.64 -1.08
CA GLN A 130 -18.55 0.42 -0.58
C GLN A 130 -19.79 0.63 -1.46
N LEU A 131 -19.86 -0.01 -2.63
CA LEU A 131 -20.97 0.14 -3.55
C LEU A 131 -22.28 -0.31 -2.88
N LYS A 132 -23.21 0.62 -2.74
CA LYS A 132 -24.58 0.30 -2.33
C LYS A 132 -25.49 0.28 -3.54
N LEU A 133 -26.38 -0.70 -3.56
CA LEU A 133 -27.42 -0.79 -4.57
C LEU A 133 -28.74 -0.29 -3.99
N THR A 134 -29.55 0.34 -4.84
CA THR A 134 -30.88 0.82 -4.49
C THR A 134 -31.85 0.60 -5.64
N MET A 135 -33.14 0.54 -5.33
CA MET A 135 -34.19 0.50 -6.34
C MET A 135 -34.35 1.88 -6.97
N LYS A 136 -34.42 1.95 -8.30
CA LYS A 136 -34.66 3.21 -8.99
C LYS A 136 -36.08 3.71 -8.71
N ALA A 137 -36.21 4.95 -8.23
CA ALA A 137 -37.50 5.62 -8.10
C ALA A 137 -38.24 5.64 -9.45
N ASN A 138 -39.51 5.21 -9.46
CA ASN A 138 -40.30 5.00 -10.68
C ASN A 138 -39.69 4.02 -11.70
N GLY A 139 -38.79 3.12 -11.26
CA GLY A 139 -38.10 2.14 -12.09
C GLY A 139 -38.83 0.80 -12.24
N HIS A 140 -40.13 0.77 -11.97
CA HIS A 140 -40.92 -0.45 -11.90
C HIS A 140 -42.00 -0.46 -12.97
N ARG A 141 -42.17 -1.58 -13.66
CA ARG A 141 -43.27 -1.77 -14.62
C ARG A 141 -43.69 -3.23 -14.70
N ARG A 142 -44.88 -3.48 -15.24
CA ARG A 142 -45.22 -4.82 -15.74
C ARG A 142 -44.34 -5.13 -16.94
N LYS A 143 -43.75 -6.33 -16.96
CA LYS A 143 -42.99 -6.84 -18.11
C LYS A 143 -43.96 -7.20 -19.23
N ASP A 144 -45.09 -7.81 -18.87
CA ASP A 144 -46.13 -8.29 -19.78
C ASP A 144 -47.53 -8.23 -19.16
N THR A 145 -48.52 -8.69 -19.91
CA THR A 145 -49.93 -8.71 -19.52
C THR A 145 -50.30 -9.87 -18.59
N SER A 146 -49.37 -10.78 -18.26
CA SER A 146 -49.73 -12.05 -17.60
C SER A 146 -49.06 -12.23 -16.23
N GLN A 147 -47.73 -12.25 -16.12
CA GLN A 147 -47.10 -12.89 -14.95
C GLN A 147 -45.81 -12.25 -14.43
N ALA A 148 -45.26 -11.21 -15.06
CA ALA A 148 -43.96 -10.67 -14.64
C ALA A 148 -43.93 -9.15 -14.42
N THR A 149 -43.16 -8.72 -13.41
CA THR A 149 -42.77 -7.33 -13.16
C THR A 149 -41.27 -7.14 -13.41
N HIS A 150 -40.90 -5.97 -13.91
CA HIS A 150 -39.52 -5.53 -14.13
C HIS A 150 -39.22 -4.39 -13.15
N SER A 151 -38.11 -4.51 -12.43
CA SER A 151 -37.58 -3.46 -11.56
C SER A 151 -36.14 -3.15 -11.90
N ILE A 152 -35.78 -1.86 -11.93
CA ILE A 152 -34.42 -1.39 -12.21
C ILE A 152 -33.67 -1.22 -10.88
N ILE A 153 -32.51 -1.86 -10.76
CA ILE A 153 -31.54 -1.69 -9.68
C ILE A 153 -30.46 -0.72 -10.18
N GLN A 154 -30.04 0.22 -9.35
CA GLN A 154 -28.98 1.17 -9.65
C GLN A 154 -28.03 1.33 -8.48
N ALA A 155 -26.84 1.87 -8.73
CA ALA A 155 -25.96 2.32 -7.66
C ALA A 155 -26.62 3.48 -6.89
N ASP A 156 -26.49 3.46 -5.58
CA ASP A 156 -26.86 4.58 -4.72
C ASP A 156 -25.83 5.71 -4.90
N ALA A 157 -26.26 6.77 -5.57
CA ALA A 157 -25.43 7.93 -5.86
C ALA A 157 -25.04 8.75 -4.62
N THR A 158 -25.64 8.49 -3.45
CA THR A 158 -25.35 9.22 -2.21
C THR A 158 -24.21 8.62 -1.40
N THR A 159 -23.78 7.39 -1.72
CA THR A 159 -22.68 6.76 -1.00
C THR A 159 -21.34 7.24 -1.56
N PRO A 160 -20.48 7.88 -0.74
CA PRO A 160 -19.13 8.22 -1.17
C PRO A 160 -18.35 6.93 -1.49
N LEU A 161 -17.72 6.89 -2.66
CA LEU A 161 -16.95 5.74 -3.13
C LEU A 161 -15.44 6.01 -3.06
N GLY A 162 -14.69 4.94 -2.80
CA GLY A 162 -13.23 4.95 -2.69
C GLY A 162 -12.72 5.40 -1.32
N CYS A 163 -11.41 5.66 -1.25
CA CYS A 163 -10.73 5.89 0.03
C CYS A 163 -10.65 7.36 0.45
N GLY A 164 -10.96 8.31 -0.43
CA GLY A 164 -10.78 9.74 -0.16
C GLY A 164 -11.57 10.27 1.05
N THR A 165 -12.78 9.79 1.27
CA THR A 165 -13.60 10.17 2.44
C THR A 165 -12.99 9.65 3.73
N GLN A 166 -12.53 8.38 3.73
CA GLN A 166 -11.89 7.77 4.88
C GLN A 166 -10.57 8.44 5.23
N HIS A 167 -9.72 8.76 4.24
CA HIS A 167 -8.46 9.49 4.45
C HIS A 167 -8.69 10.82 5.19
N LYS A 168 -9.72 11.56 4.80
CA LYS A 168 -10.09 12.83 5.45
C LYS A 168 -10.59 12.61 6.88
N ALA A 169 -11.44 11.60 7.08
CA ALA A 169 -12.03 11.30 8.38
C ALA A 169 -10.99 10.81 9.40
N THR A 170 -9.98 10.06 8.96
CA THR A 170 -8.93 9.52 9.83
C THR A 170 -7.69 10.42 9.90
N GLU A 171 -7.66 11.55 9.19
CA GLU A 171 -6.50 12.44 9.08
C GLU A 171 -5.22 11.71 8.65
N GLY A 172 -5.33 10.68 7.81
CA GLY A 172 -4.19 9.86 7.37
C GLY A 172 -3.67 8.86 8.42
N LYS A 173 -4.40 8.62 9.51
CA LYS A 173 -4.05 7.62 10.54
C LYS A 173 -4.78 6.31 10.31
N ILE A 174 -4.20 5.23 10.85
CA ILE A 174 -4.77 3.87 10.87
C ILE A 174 -4.96 3.47 12.32
N ASN A 175 -6.20 3.25 12.76
CA ASN A 175 -6.53 2.99 14.16
C ASN A 175 -5.89 4.01 15.13
N SER A 176 -5.96 5.31 14.80
CA SER A 176 -5.32 6.42 15.53
C SER A 176 -3.78 6.41 15.57
N LEU A 177 -3.13 5.53 14.81
CA LEU A 177 -1.68 5.42 14.72
C LEU A 177 -1.17 6.06 13.42
N GLU A 178 -0.09 6.81 13.53
CA GLU A 178 0.59 7.42 12.38
C GLU A 178 1.36 6.35 11.59
N PRO A 179 1.21 6.25 10.26
CA PRO A 179 2.03 5.36 9.45
C PRO A 179 3.53 5.64 9.59
N ASN A 180 4.36 4.59 9.66
CA ASN A 180 5.82 4.74 9.66
C ASN A 180 6.48 3.86 8.57
N PRO A 181 6.63 4.39 7.35
CA PRO A 181 7.20 3.64 6.24
C PRO A 181 8.58 3.06 6.51
N THR A 182 9.40 3.68 7.36
CA THR A 182 10.77 3.19 7.66
C THR A 182 10.82 1.92 8.50
N LYS A 183 9.71 1.56 9.15
CA LYS A 183 9.56 0.36 9.97
C LYS A 183 8.65 -0.69 9.35
N LEU A 184 8.19 -0.47 8.11
CA LEU A 184 7.31 -1.40 7.39
C LEU A 184 8.05 -2.69 7.06
N LEU A 185 7.61 -3.83 7.57
CA LEU A 185 8.21 -5.14 7.28
C LEU A 185 7.43 -5.92 6.22
N SER A 186 6.12 -5.71 6.16
CA SER A 186 5.22 -6.38 5.22
C SER A 186 4.30 -5.39 4.53
N LEU A 187 4.11 -5.56 3.23
CA LEU A 187 3.19 -4.76 2.44
C LEU A 187 1.80 -5.38 2.47
N ARG A 188 0.81 -4.63 2.98
CA ARG A 188 -0.60 -5.00 2.87
C ARG A 188 -1.15 -4.45 1.55
N ILE A 189 -1.67 -5.34 0.71
CA ILE A 189 -2.23 -4.99 -0.60
C ILE A 189 -3.53 -5.75 -0.82
N ALA A 190 -4.23 -5.38 -1.89
CA ALA A 190 -5.37 -6.11 -2.41
C ALA A 190 -5.07 -7.61 -2.62
N ASP A 191 -5.98 -8.47 -2.16
CA ASP A 191 -6.04 -9.86 -2.56
C ASP A 191 -7.01 -10.01 -3.75
N ALA A 192 -6.44 -10.10 -4.95
CA ALA A 192 -7.21 -10.27 -6.19
C ALA A 192 -8.16 -11.49 -6.14
N THR A 193 -7.80 -12.53 -5.36
CA THR A 193 -8.60 -13.76 -5.25
C THR A 193 -9.85 -13.60 -4.39
N LYS A 194 -9.90 -12.54 -3.57
CA LYS A 194 -10.99 -12.26 -2.61
C LYS A 194 -11.78 -11.00 -2.97
N THR A 195 -11.62 -10.50 -4.19
CA THR A 195 -12.25 -9.24 -4.63
C THR A 195 -13.77 -9.29 -4.54
N ALA A 196 -14.39 -10.45 -4.77
CA ALA A 196 -15.82 -10.66 -4.58
C ALA A 196 -16.23 -10.69 -3.09
N ASP A 197 -15.36 -11.23 -2.23
CA ASP A 197 -15.62 -11.42 -0.79
C ASP A 197 -15.68 -10.08 -0.03
N GLY A 198 -15.04 -9.04 -0.57
CA GLY A 198 -15.11 -7.67 -0.04
C GLY A 198 -16.39 -6.92 -0.40
N THR A 199 -17.27 -7.49 -1.24
CA THR A 199 -18.55 -6.83 -1.58
C THR A 199 -19.54 -7.01 -0.45
N ALA A 200 -20.28 -5.95 -0.09
CA ALA A 200 -21.39 -6.11 0.83
C ALA A 200 -22.50 -6.91 0.14
N ASP A 201 -23.04 -7.92 0.83
CA ASP A 201 -24.23 -8.59 0.34
C ASP A 201 -25.39 -7.60 0.25
N ASN A 202 -26.07 -7.62 -0.89
CA ASN A 202 -27.26 -6.80 -1.14
C ASN A 202 -28.49 -7.71 -1.01
N VAL A 203 -29.35 -7.41 -0.04
CA VAL A 203 -30.57 -8.17 0.23
C VAL A 203 -31.73 -7.49 -0.48
N LEU A 204 -32.36 -8.20 -1.40
CA LEU A 204 -33.62 -7.78 -2.01
C LEU A 204 -34.78 -8.28 -1.13
N GLU A 205 -35.49 -7.35 -0.50
CA GLU A 205 -36.70 -7.64 0.27
C GLU A 205 -37.93 -7.42 -0.60
N LEU A 206 -38.82 -8.41 -0.62
CA LEU A 206 -40.09 -8.36 -1.36
C LEU A 206 -41.24 -8.61 -0.38
N VAL A 207 -42.07 -7.59 -0.15
CA VAL A 207 -43.22 -7.67 0.75
C VAL A 207 -44.44 -8.19 -0.01
N MET A 208 -44.93 -9.37 0.36
CA MET A 208 -46.15 -9.96 -0.22
C MET A 208 -47.39 -9.43 0.48
N SER A 209 -48.53 -9.38 -0.22
CA SER A 209 -49.82 -8.97 0.38
C SER A 209 -50.46 -10.05 1.27
N GLY A 210 -49.99 -11.30 1.18
CA GLY A 210 -50.41 -12.42 2.01
C GLY A 210 -49.48 -12.63 3.21
N SER A 211 -49.89 -13.46 4.17
CA SER A 211 -49.04 -13.83 5.32
C SER A 211 -47.95 -14.83 4.90
N CYS A 212 -46.75 -14.65 5.44
CA CYS A 212 -45.73 -15.71 5.50
C CYS A 212 -45.85 -16.46 6.83
N ASN A 213 -45.90 -17.78 6.78
CA ASN A 213 -46.29 -18.62 7.91
C ASN A 213 -45.12 -19.02 8.83
N LYS A 214 -43.89 -18.56 8.55
CA LYS A 214 -42.68 -18.79 9.35
C LYS A 214 -41.73 -17.60 9.30
N SER A 215 -40.99 -17.39 10.40
CA SER A 215 -39.80 -16.52 10.47
C SER A 215 -38.55 -17.39 10.64
N PRO A 216 -38.08 -18.07 9.57
CA PRO A 216 -36.86 -18.86 9.66
C PRO A 216 -35.66 -17.96 9.98
N GLN A 217 -34.77 -18.43 10.86
CA GLN A 217 -33.53 -17.72 11.22
C GLN A 217 -32.37 -17.99 10.23
N ASN A 218 -32.53 -18.95 9.33
CA ASN A 218 -31.51 -19.37 8.37
C ASN A 218 -31.90 -18.94 6.94
N TYR A 219 -30.90 -18.59 6.13
CA TYR A 219 -31.08 -18.36 4.70
C TYR A 219 -31.37 -19.68 3.97
N GLU A 220 -32.34 -19.67 3.07
CA GLU A 220 -32.73 -20.81 2.21
C GLU A 220 -32.81 -20.36 0.75
N THR A 221 -33.03 -21.30 -0.17
CA THR A 221 -33.29 -20.95 -1.57
C THR A 221 -34.55 -20.09 -1.69
N TRP A 222 -34.61 -19.22 -2.71
CA TRP A 222 -35.79 -18.39 -2.97
C TRP A 222 -37.08 -19.22 -3.05
N SER A 223 -37.05 -20.38 -3.72
CA SER A 223 -38.23 -21.24 -3.84
C SER A 223 -38.74 -21.75 -2.50
N SER A 224 -37.85 -22.15 -1.58
CA SER A 224 -38.22 -22.61 -0.24
C SER A 224 -38.73 -21.46 0.64
N ALA A 225 -38.06 -20.31 0.60
CA ALA A 225 -38.48 -19.11 1.32
C ALA A 225 -39.85 -18.61 0.83
N ALA A 226 -40.05 -18.52 -0.49
CA ALA A 226 -41.30 -18.05 -1.09
C ALA A 226 -42.46 -19.05 -0.94
N ALA A 227 -42.20 -20.36 -0.88
CA ALA A 227 -43.22 -21.39 -0.62
C ALA A 227 -43.86 -21.25 0.77
N SER A 228 -43.18 -20.60 1.71
CA SER A 228 -43.71 -20.28 3.04
C SER A 228 -44.57 -19.00 3.07
N CYS A 229 -44.77 -18.35 1.92
CA CYS A 229 -45.63 -17.17 1.80
C CYS A 229 -46.87 -17.48 0.94
N VAL A 230 -48.05 -17.02 1.38
CA VAL A 230 -49.25 -17.10 0.55
C VAL A 230 -49.11 -16.12 -0.62
N GLN A 231 -48.94 -16.64 -1.83
CA GLN A 231 -48.86 -15.86 -3.05
C GLN A 231 -50.28 -15.33 -3.41
N GLY A 232 -50.66 -14.18 -2.84
CA GLY A 232 -51.88 -13.46 -3.20
C GLY A 232 -51.72 -12.55 -4.42
N THR A 233 -52.77 -11.82 -4.80
CA THR A 233 -52.68 -10.76 -5.82
C THR A 233 -51.65 -9.72 -5.39
N ILE A 234 -50.62 -9.52 -6.20
CA ILE A 234 -49.56 -8.55 -5.93
C ILE A 234 -50.15 -7.13 -5.95
N THR A 235 -50.44 -6.57 -4.77
CA THR A 235 -51.01 -5.21 -4.65
C THR A 235 -49.95 -4.15 -4.39
N SER A 236 -48.84 -4.50 -3.73
CA SER A 236 -47.69 -3.62 -3.56
C SER A 236 -46.44 -4.43 -3.24
N LEU A 237 -45.64 -4.79 -4.25
CA LEU A 237 -44.22 -5.07 -4.00
C LEU A 237 -43.56 -3.71 -3.90
N SER A 238 -43.22 -3.29 -2.69
CA SER A 238 -42.24 -2.21 -2.48
C SER A 238 -40.88 -2.89 -2.33
N PRO A 239 -40.21 -3.29 -3.43
CA PRO A 239 -38.89 -3.90 -3.31
C PRO A 239 -37.96 -2.92 -2.63
N THR A 240 -37.24 -3.38 -1.63
CA THR A 240 -36.16 -2.62 -0.99
C THR A 240 -34.88 -3.41 -1.15
N ILE A 241 -33.78 -2.70 -1.38
CA ILE A 241 -32.45 -3.29 -1.26
C ILE A 241 -31.87 -2.79 0.07
N THR A 242 -31.54 -3.73 0.95
CA THR A 242 -30.86 -3.45 2.22
C THR A 242 -29.47 -4.09 2.20
N GLN A 243 -28.52 -3.47 2.88
CA GLN A 243 -27.20 -4.06 3.14
C GLN A 243 -27.23 -4.69 4.52
N SER A 244 -27.83 -5.87 4.61
CA SER A 244 -27.92 -6.64 5.86
C SER A 244 -27.46 -8.10 5.69
N GLY A 245 -26.97 -8.46 4.49
CA GLY A 245 -26.61 -9.83 4.15
C GLY A 245 -25.28 -10.26 4.76
N LEU A 246 -25.33 -11.43 5.41
CA LEU A 246 -24.31 -12.09 6.25
C LEU A 246 -23.67 -11.17 7.31
N LYS A 247 -23.29 -11.75 8.45
CA LYS A 247 -22.75 -10.93 9.55
C LYS A 247 -21.48 -10.25 9.05
N GLU A 248 -21.21 -9.03 9.54
CA GLU A 248 -19.93 -8.32 9.33
C GLU A 248 -18.70 -9.21 9.57
N THR A 249 -18.86 -10.27 10.39
CA THR A 249 -17.85 -11.29 10.71
C THR A 249 -17.54 -12.30 9.61
N ASP A 250 -18.41 -12.48 8.61
CA ASP A 250 -18.20 -13.45 7.52
C ASP A 250 -17.48 -12.82 6.31
N ARG A 251 -17.37 -11.48 6.31
CA ARG A 251 -16.63 -10.73 5.30
C ARG A 251 -15.13 -10.85 5.59
N THR A 252 -14.42 -11.63 4.77
CA THR A 252 -12.96 -11.54 4.74
C THR A 252 -12.55 -10.32 3.95
N GLU A 253 -11.98 -9.32 4.62
CA GLU A 253 -11.43 -8.15 3.95
C GLU A 253 -10.43 -8.58 2.85
N PRO A 254 -10.52 -8.01 1.64
CA PRO A 254 -9.80 -8.47 0.46
C PRO A 254 -8.35 -7.98 0.47
N ILE A 255 -7.62 -8.25 1.54
CA ILE A 255 -6.23 -7.88 1.71
C ILE A 255 -5.35 -9.11 1.95
N LYS A 256 -4.13 -9.04 1.44
CA LYS A 256 -3.05 -10.01 1.70
C LYS A 256 -1.78 -9.29 2.12
N SER A 257 -0.91 -10.02 2.81
CA SER A 257 0.38 -9.53 3.28
C SER A 257 1.52 -10.09 2.44
N LEU A 258 2.43 -9.22 2.00
CA LEU A 258 3.66 -9.59 1.30
C LEU A 258 4.87 -9.15 2.11
N GLN A 259 5.69 -10.10 2.56
CA GLN A 259 6.88 -9.81 3.34
C GLN A 259 7.96 -9.14 2.46
N LEU A 260 8.41 -7.93 2.85
CA LEU A 260 9.36 -7.14 2.06
C LEU A 260 10.81 -7.63 2.17
N TYR A 261 11.20 -8.09 3.36
CA TYR A 261 12.59 -8.45 3.68
C TYR A 261 12.78 -9.96 3.80
N ALA A 262 14.01 -10.44 3.60
CA ALA A 262 14.34 -11.87 3.64
C ALA A 262 14.08 -12.49 5.03
N ASN A 263 14.41 -11.75 6.09
CA ASN A 263 14.23 -12.19 7.46
C ASN A 263 12.95 -11.57 8.04
N PRO A 264 12.00 -12.39 8.53
CA PRO A 264 10.83 -11.90 9.24
C PRO A 264 11.25 -11.03 10.44
N GLY A 265 10.50 -9.95 10.70
CA GLY A 265 10.75 -9.12 11.88
C GLY A 265 11.94 -8.17 11.76
N THR A 266 12.66 -8.11 10.64
CA THR A 266 13.84 -7.23 10.52
C THR A 266 13.91 -6.52 9.17
N VAL A 267 14.23 -5.23 9.20
CA VAL A 267 14.69 -4.51 8.00
C VAL A 267 16.06 -5.06 7.60
N GLY A 268 16.24 -5.40 6.33
CA GLY A 268 17.48 -6.03 5.87
C GLY A 268 17.50 -6.25 4.37
N GLU A 269 18.07 -7.38 3.95
CA GLU A 269 18.02 -7.81 2.55
C GLU A 269 16.58 -7.96 2.06
N CYS A 270 16.32 -7.62 0.80
CA CYS A 270 14.98 -7.82 0.23
C CYS A 270 14.67 -9.30 0.09
N ASN A 271 13.39 -9.65 0.17
CA ASN A 271 12.93 -11.02 0.09
C ASN A 271 13.37 -11.68 -1.24
N SER A 272 14.24 -12.68 -1.15
CA SER A 272 14.85 -13.34 -2.30
C SER A 272 13.85 -14.16 -3.11
N ALA A 273 12.71 -14.54 -2.53
CA ALA A 273 11.62 -15.21 -3.24
C ALA A 273 11.05 -14.36 -4.39
N TYR A 274 11.22 -13.04 -4.32
CA TYR A 274 10.72 -12.10 -5.34
C TYR A 274 11.79 -11.74 -6.39
N SER A 275 12.99 -12.30 -6.30
CA SER A 275 14.11 -11.97 -7.20
C SER A 275 13.77 -12.16 -8.68
N ALA A 276 13.07 -13.25 -9.02
CA ALA A 276 12.63 -13.58 -10.37
C ALA A 276 11.25 -12.97 -10.74
N ALA A 277 10.60 -12.23 -9.85
CA ALA A 277 9.32 -11.60 -10.15
C ALA A 277 9.48 -10.54 -11.24
N THR A 278 8.60 -10.61 -12.24
CA THR A 278 8.44 -9.60 -13.29
C THR A 278 7.08 -8.93 -13.11
N GLU A 279 6.93 -7.76 -13.71
CA GLU A 279 5.67 -7.01 -13.67
C GLU A 279 4.49 -7.79 -14.29
N ASN A 280 4.75 -8.66 -15.27
CA ASN A 280 3.71 -9.42 -15.97
C ASN A 280 3.38 -10.75 -15.27
N ASP A 281 4.38 -11.44 -14.73
CA ASP A 281 4.18 -12.79 -14.18
C ASP A 281 3.75 -12.76 -12.71
N LYS A 282 4.35 -11.85 -11.94
CA LYS A 282 4.16 -11.73 -10.49
C LYS A 282 4.14 -10.25 -10.08
N PRO A 283 3.11 -9.48 -10.51
CA PRO A 283 3.06 -8.04 -10.33
C PRO A 283 3.17 -7.59 -8.86
N ALA A 284 2.53 -8.32 -7.96
CA ALA A 284 2.50 -7.99 -6.54
C ALA A 284 3.87 -8.18 -5.87
N GLU A 285 4.54 -9.29 -6.16
CA GLU A 285 5.90 -9.58 -5.72
C GLU A 285 6.93 -8.64 -6.37
N TYR A 286 6.71 -8.27 -7.63
CA TYR A 286 7.52 -7.27 -8.33
C TYR A 286 7.41 -5.90 -7.67
N ALA A 287 6.19 -5.47 -7.31
CA ALA A 287 5.95 -4.23 -6.56
C ALA A 287 6.63 -4.28 -5.18
N ALA A 288 6.47 -5.38 -4.43
CA ALA A 288 7.13 -5.58 -3.14
C ALA A 288 8.67 -5.49 -3.25
N LYS A 289 9.26 -6.12 -4.28
CA LYS A 289 10.70 -6.03 -4.58
C LYS A 289 11.13 -4.59 -4.90
N ALA A 290 10.38 -3.89 -5.75
CA ALA A 290 10.67 -2.49 -6.10
C ALA A 290 10.64 -1.58 -4.87
N ILE A 291 9.59 -1.70 -4.05
CA ILE A 291 9.42 -0.94 -2.80
C ILE A 291 10.56 -1.25 -1.83
N CYS A 292 10.89 -2.52 -1.59
CA CYS A 292 11.99 -2.87 -0.70
C CYS A 292 13.32 -2.27 -1.17
N ASN A 293 13.65 -2.38 -2.46
CA ASN A 293 14.87 -1.79 -3.03
C ASN A 293 14.92 -0.28 -2.82
N ALA A 294 13.81 0.42 -3.02
CA ALA A 294 13.72 1.86 -2.76
C ALA A 294 13.86 2.20 -1.27
N MET A 295 13.26 1.40 -0.38
CA MET A 295 13.35 1.61 1.06
C MET A 295 14.76 1.40 1.62
N ARG A 296 15.53 0.49 1.01
CA ARG A 296 16.96 0.29 1.32
C ARG A 296 17.87 1.34 0.69
N THR A 297 17.43 1.96 -0.41
CA THR A 297 18.22 2.96 -1.10
C THR A 297 18.24 4.27 -0.29
N GLN A 298 19.42 4.66 0.16
CA GLN A 298 19.63 5.98 0.73
C GLN A 298 19.82 7.02 -0.38
N PRO A 299 19.29 8.25 -0.23
CA PRO A 299 19.61 9.36 -1.12
C PRO A 299 21.13 9.57 -1.23
N ALA A 300 21.58 10.12 -2.36
CA ALA A 300 22.96 10.58 -2.46
C ALA A 300 23.26 11.53 -1.30
N ALA A 301 24.37 11.29 -0.58
CA ALA A 301 24.79 12.19 0.47
C ALA A 301 25.33 13.47 -0.18
N GLY A 302 24.79 14.63 0.18
CA GLY A 302 25.36 15.95 -0.14
C GLY A 302 26.62 16.21 0.68
N LYS A 303 27.56 15.25 0.75
CA LYS A 303 28.82 15.49 1.44
C LYS A 303 29.57 16.57 0.69
N GLN A 304 30.01 17.59 1.42
CA GLN A 304 31.01 18.55 0.97
C GLN A 304 32.16 17.78 0.29
N LEU A 305 32.56 18.21 -0.90
CA LEU A 305 33.68 17.61 -1.61
C LEU A 305 34.88 17.55 -0.66
N THR A 306 35.23 16.34 -0.21
CA THR A 306 36.42 16.14 0.59
C THR A 306 37.61 16.25 -0.34
N LEU A 307 38.35 17.36 -0.20
CA LEU A 307 39.53 17.71 -0.98
C LEU A 307 40.77 17.49 -0.11
N ASN A 308 41.01 16.24 0.27
CA ASN A 308 42.24 15.81 0.91
C ASN A 308 43.30 15.44 -0.15
N GLY A 309 44.59 15.53 0.19
CA GLY A 309 45.69 15.33 -0.76
C GLY A 309 45.64 14.01 -1.53
N GLU A 310 45.17 12.93 -0.89
CA GLU A 310 44.92 11.64 -1.56
C GLU A 310 43.77 11.68 -2.58
N ALA A 311 42.71 12.45 -2.31
CA ALA A 311 41.58 12.62 -3.23
C ALA A 311 41.88 13.53 -4.42
N LEU A 312 42.99 14.28 -4.38
CA LEU A 312 43.49 15.14 -5.45
C LEU A 312 44.58 14.47 -6.30
N ALA A 313 45.07 13.29 -5.89
CA ALA A 313 46.14 12.55 -6.55
C ALA A 313 45.64 11.41 -7.47
N ALA A 314 44.32 11.22 -7.61
CA ALA A 314 43.65 10.13 -8.36
C ALA A 314 42.78 10.62 -9.53
#